data_AF-A0A9E1KCK5-F1
#
_entry.id   AF-A0A9E1KCK5-F1
#
_cell.length_a   1.000
_cell.length_b   1.000
_cell.length_c   1.000
_cell.angle_alpha   90.00
_cell.angle_beta   90.00
_cell.angle_gamma   90.00
#
_symmetry.space_group_name_H-M   'P 1'
#
loop_
_entity.id
_entity.type
_entity.pdbx_description
1 polymer ?
#
loop_
_entity_poly.entity_id
_entity_poly.type
_entity_poly.pdbx_seq_one_letter_code
_entity_poly.pdbx_strand_id
1 'polypeptide(L)'
;MSNQLVENLLRPPVELYSAIAYGVLALLSVLAPSYFMMTPVVAAACAAGLFILSVKRLIQGFKILRYQHGLKRISPYMLKDKNIPVSNLKLFLGRGFLWDQRHAQRLADLNRKDGREYKEHSKLFLWARSFELNHEKHGWFIFYLKTYGSLITILDRYNWFPPFRILKWIFLNSPLTNLPPVGGEPSLHAVGLYEGERPVAVNIADRVGHTLVLGTTRVGKTRLAELLITQDIYRGEVVIVFDPKGDADLLIRMYGAAKKAGRLDNFYCFHLGFPELSARYNPVSSFTRITEVANRIAQSLPGEGQSAAFKDFVWRYVNV
;
A
#
# COMPACT_ATOMS: atom_id res chain seq x y z
N MET A 1 -3.14 27.61 -27.86
CA MET A 1 -2.21 26.58 -27.34
C MET A 1 -1.96 26.90 -25.89
N SER A 2 -2.52 26.11 -24.96
CA SER A 2 -2.32 26.35 -23.53
C SER A 2 -0.83 26.17 -23.19
N ASN A 3 -0.24 27.17 -22.55
CA ASN A 3 1.09 27.15 -21.94
C ASN A 3 1.13 26.12 -20.79
N GLN A 4 0.95 24.83 -21.09
CA GLN A 4 1.28 23.77 -20.15
C GLN A 4 2.80 23.74 -20.09
N LEU A 5 3.36 24.54 -19.18
CA LEU A 5 4.74 24.39 -18.72
C LEU A 5 4.94 22.91 -18.42
N VAL A 6 5.73 22.24 -19.26
CA VAL A 6 6.08 20.84 -19.07
C VAL A 6 6.87 20.76 -17.76
N GLU A 7 6.20 20.30 -16.70
CA GLU A 7 6.82 20.14 -15.40
C GLU A 7 7.79 18.96 -15.45
N ASN A 8 9.09 19.28 -15.58
CA ASN A 8 10.14 18.26 -15.57
C ASN A 8 10.62 17.98 -14.15
N LEU A 9 10.12 16.90 -13.55
CA LEU A 9 10.52 16.41 -12.22
C LEU A 9 11.75 15.48 -12.24
N LEU A 10 12.22 15.08 -13.41
CA LEU A 10 13.42 14.24 -13.60
C LEU A 10 14.71 15.07 -13.73
N ARG A 11 14.67 16.35 -13.33
CA ARG A 11 15.84 17.23 -13.29
C ARG A 11 16.63 17.06 -11.99
N PRO A 12 17.92 17.45 -11.98
CA PRO A 12 18.68 17.55 -10.75
C PRO A 12 18.00 18.49 -9.73
N PRO A 13 18.05 18.18 -8.42
CA PRO A 13 17.39 18.94 -7.35
C PRO A 13 18.20 20.21 -7.00
N VAL A 14 18.25 21.17 -7.93
CA VAL A 14 19.05 22.40 -7.80
C VAL A 14 18.65 23.29 -6.62
N GLU A 15 17.43 23.10 -6.09
CA GLU A 15 16.93 23.76 -4.89
C GLU A 15 17.82 23.50 -3.67
N LEU A 16 18.50 22.34 -3.62
CA LEU A 16 19.43 22.02 -2.55
C LEU A 16 20.66 22.92 -2.60
N TYR A 17 21.19 23.25 -3.78
CA TYR A 17 22.29 24.19 -3.92
C TYR A 17 21.88 25.59 -3.45
N SER A 18 20.69 26.05 -3.82
CA SER A 18 20.15 27.32 -3.32
C SER A 18 19.93 27.30 -1.81
N ALA A 19 19.44 26.19 -1.25
CA ALA A 19 19.24 26.04 0.19
C ALA A 19 20.57 26.15 0.95
N ILE A 20 21.62 25.49 0.47
CA ILE A 20 22.98 25.57 1.03
C ILE A 20 23.51 26.99 0.91
N ALA A 21 23.41 27.63 -0.27
CA ALA A 21 23.88 28.99 -0.47
C ALA A 21 23.22 30.00 0.49
N TYR A 22 21.89 29.96 0.62
CA TYR A 22 21.16 30.80 1.57
C TYR A 22 21.53 30.47 3.03
N GLY A 23 21.73 29.19 3.36
CA GLY A 23 22.11 28.77 4.71
C GLY A 23 23.51 29.24 5.11
N VAL A 24 24.48 29.12 4.19
CA VAL A 24 25.84 29.63 4.39
C VAL A 24 25.82 31.16 4.50
N LEU A 25 25.07 31.86 3.65
CA LEU A 25 24.98 33.32 3.73
C LEU A 25 24.30 33.79 5.03
N ALA A 26 23.25 33.07 5.49
CA ALA A 26 22.62 33.34 6.78
C ALA A 26 23.61 33.17 7.94
N LEU A 27 24.41 32.10 7.92
CA LEU A 27 25.44 31.84 8.92
C LEU A 27 26.52 32.92 8.92
N LEU A 28 27.04 33.28 7.75
CA LEU A 28 28.07 34.32 7.60
C LEU A 28 27.56 35.70 8.04
N SER A 29 26.28 36.00 7.79
CA SER A 29 25.66 37.25 8.25
C SER A 29 25.72 37.37 9.78
N VAL A 30 25.56 36.28 10.54
CA VAL A 30 25.64 36.29 12.01
C VAL A 30 27.07 36.23 12.52
N LEU A 31 27.91 35.38 11.94
CA LEU A 31 29.28 35.15 12.43
C LEU A 31 30.23 36.30 12.08
N ALA A 32 29.99 36.98 10.96
CA ALA A 32 30.90 38.01 10.46
C ALA A 32 30.14 39.26 9.92
N PRO A 33 29.31 39.94 10.74
CA PRO A 33 28.51 41.09 10.30
C PRO A 33 29.34 42.24 9.71
N SER A 34 30.55 42.42 10.22
CA SER A 34 31.48 43.49 9.82
C SER A 34 31.92 43.38 8.36
N TYR A 35 32.05 42.17 7.80
CA TYR A 35 32.40 41.98 6.38
C TYR A 35 31.28 42.42 5.45
N PHE A 36 30.04 42.40 5.92
CA PHE A 36 28.87 42.87 5.16
C PHE A 36 28.51 44.32 5.47
N MET A 37 29.31 45.00 6.30
CA MET A 37 29.05 46.38 6.75
C MET A 37 27.65 46.55 7.38
N MET A 38 27.18 45.50 8.08
CA MET A 38 25.87 45.49 8.73
C MET A 38 26.00 45.68 10.24
N THR A 39 25.03 46.36 10.85
CA THR A 39 24.89 46.36 12.32
C THR A 39 24.41 44.98 12.79
N PRO A 40 24.69 44.56 14.04
CA PRO A 40 24.28 43.24 14.54
C PRO A 40 22.77 42.97 14.42
N VAL A 41 21.94 44.01 14.58
CA VAL A 41 20.48 43.90 14.44
C VAL A 41 20.08 43.66 12.98
N VAL A 42 20.66 44.41 12.04
CA VAL A 42 20.40 44.22 10.59
C VAL A 42 20.92 42.86 10.14
N ALA A 43 22.09 42.45 10.61
CA ALA A 43 22.67 41.14 10.33
C ALA A 43 21.78 40.00 10.83
N ALA A 44 21.23 40.10 12.05
CA ALA A 44 20.28 39.11 12.58
C ALA A 44 18.98 39.05 11.76
N ALA A 45 18.43 40.20 11.35
CA ALA A 45 17.23 40.25 10.51
C ALA A 45 17.47 39.64 9.11
N CYS A 46 18.59 39.98 8.47
CA CYS A 46 19.02 39.39 7.20
C CYS A 46 19.22 37.87 7.32
N ALA A 47 19.91 37.43 8.36
CA ALA A 47 20.13 36.01 8.63
C ALA A 47 18.80 35.25 8.81
N ALA A 48 17.84 35.82 9.53
CA ALA A 48 16.52 35.21 9.70
C ALA A 48 15.77 35.08 8.35
N GLY A 49 15.77 36.13 7.53
CA GLY A 49 15.17 36.09 6.19
C GLY A 49 15.81 35.05 5.28
N LEU A 50 17.14 35.01 5.24
CA LEU A 50 17.90 34.02 4.46
C LEU A 50 17.70 32.60 4.98
N PHE A 51 17.60 32.41 6.30
CA PHE A 51 17.31 31.11 6.90
C PHE A 51 15.93 30.60 6.49
N ILE A 52 14.91 31.47 6.49
CA ILE A 52 13.56 31.11 6.02
C ILE A 52 13.60 30.67 4.54
N LEU A 53 14.33 31.41 3.69
CA LEU A 53 14.51 31.03 2.28
C LEU A 53 15.26 29.72 2.12
N SER A 54 16.32 29.49 2.91
CA SER A 54 17.08 28.25 2.96
C SER A 54 16.16 27.07 3.29
N VAL A 55 15.37 27.16 4.37
CA VAL A 55 14.42 26.13 4.79
C VAL A 55 13.36 25.87 3.70
N LYS A 56 12.81 26.93 3.10
CA LYS A 56 11.81 26.79 2.01
C LYS A 56 12.40 26.04 0.81
N ARG A 57 13.62 26.41 0.38
CA ARG A 57 14.32 25.72 -0.72
C ARG A 57 14.69 24.29 -0.36
N LEU A 58 15.11 24.04 0.88
CA LEU A 58 15.43 22.72 1.38
C LEU A 58 14.20 21.79 1.29
N ILE A 59 13.02 22.28 1.73
CA ILE A 59 11.76 21.52 1.62
C ILE A 59 11.41 21.21 0.16
N GLN A 60 11.60 22.17 -0.76
CA GLN A 60 11.36 21.96 -2.19
C GLN A 60 12.31 20.90 -2.78
N GLY A 61 13.61 20.99 -2.49
CA GLY A 61 14.60 20.01 -2.93
C GLY A 61 14.33 18.61 -2.38
N PHE A 62 13.99 18.51 -1.09
CA PHE A 62 13.58 17.23 -0.48
C PHE A 62 12.30 16.66 -1.10
N LYS A 63 11.38 17.50 -1.57
CA LYS A 63 10.16 17.03 -2.26
C LYS A 63 10.50 16.34 -3.59
N ILE A 64 11.42 16.93 -4.37
CA ILE A 64 11.91 16.35 -5.62
C ILE A 64 12.67 15.05 -5.37
N LEU A 65 13.59 15.06 -4.38
CA LEU A 65 14.32 13.86 -4.00
C LEU A 65 13.39 12.71 -3.58
N ARG A 66 12.37 13.00 -2.76
CA ARG A 66 11.39 12.00 -2.34
C ARG A 66 10.64 11.39 -3.51
N TYR A 67 10.22 12.23 -4.46
CA TYR A 67 9.59 11.78 -5.70
C TYR A 67 10.54 10.86 -6.48
N GLN A 68 11.76 11.31 -6.78
CA GLN A 68 12.74 10.56 -7.56
C GLN A 68 13.14 9.23 -6.94
N HIS A 69 13.26 9.17 -5.61
CA HIS A 69 13.53 7.92 -4.90
C HIS A 69 12.31 6.98 -4.91
N GLY A 70 11.10 7.53 -4.82
CA GLY A 70 9.86 6.75 -4.94
C GLY A 70 9.74 6.02 -6.28
N LEU A 71 10.30 6.57 -7.37
CA LEU A 71 10.30 5.95 -8.70
C LEU A 71 11.03 4.60 -8.73
N LYS A 72 11.94 4.36 -7.78
CA LYS A 72 12.75 3.14 -7.69
C LYS A 72 12.19 2.11 -6.72
N ARG A 73 11.35 2.53 -5.76
CA ARG A 73 10.89 1.67 -4.67
C ARG A 73 9.49 2.06 -4.21
N ILE A 74 8.63 1.06 -4.04
CA ILE A 74 7.34 1.23 -3.39
C ILE A 74 7.57 1.20 -1.88
N SER A 75 7.10 2.24 -1.17
CA SER A 75 7.13 2.25 0.29
C SER A 75 6.01 1.35 0.82
N PRO A 76 6.28 0.44 1.76
CA PRO A 76 5.24 -0.43 2.31
C PRO A 76 4.20 0.40 3.05
N TYR A 77 2.94 0.28 2.64
CA TYR A 77 1.80 0.85 3.37
C TYR A 77 1.27 -0.18 4.38
N MET A 78 1.52 0.07 5.66
CA MET A 78 1.07 -0.80 6.75
C MET A 78 -0.12 -0.18 7.46
N LEU A 79 -1.23 -0.93 7.51
CA LEU A 79 -2.45 -0.49 8.18
C LEU A 79 -2.78 -1.45 9.33
N LYS A 80 -2.80 -0.91 10.56
CA LYS A 80 -3.30 -1.65 11.72
C LYS A 80 -4.81 -1.78 11.59
N ASP A 81 -5.33 -2.92 12.02
CA ASP A 81 -6.76 -3.23 11.97
C ASP A 81 -7.66 -2.14 12.57
N LYS A 82 -7.30 -1.63 13.75
CA LYS A 82 -8.01 -0.52 14.44
C LYS A 82 -7.97 0.83 13.70
N ASN A 83 -7.09 0.97 12.73
CA ASN A 83 -6.91 2.21 11.95
C ASN A 83 -7.58 2.09 10.58
N ILE A 84 -8.21 0.95 10.24
CA ILE A 84 -8.97 0.81 9.00
C ILE A 84 -10.16 1.78 9.08
N PRO A 85 -10.27 2.75 8.15
CA PRO A 85 -11.39 3.68 8.16
C PRO A 85 -12.66 2.93 7.75
N VAL A 86 -13.68 3.01 8.60
CA VAL A 86 -14.99 2.41 8.34
C VAL A 86 -16.00 3.55 8.17
N SER A 87 -16.75 3.53 7.06
CA SER A 87 -17.78 4.53 6.76
C SER A 87 -19.02 3.84 6.21
N ASN A 88 -20.20 4.34 6.59
CA ASN A 88 -21.48 3.83 6.07
C ASN A 88 -21.77 4.28 4.62
N LEU A 89 -20.97 5.21 4.08
CA LEU A 89 -21.16 5.75 2.72
C LEU A 89 -20.03 5.37 1.77
N LYS A 90 -18.81 5.19 2.28
CA LYS A 90 -17.61 4.97 1.49
C LYS A 90 -16.89 3.68 1.88
N LEU A 91 -16.45 2.92 0.89
CA LEU A 91 -15.59 1.75 1.06
C LEU A 91 -14.15 2.12 0.70
N PHE A 92 -13.26 2.10 1.69
CA PHE A 92 -11.86 2.45 1.52
C PHE A 92 -11.10 1.34 0.78
N LEU A 93 -10.31 1.73 -0.22
CA LEU A 93 -9.52 0.82 -1.05
C LEU A 93 -8.01 0.90 -0.75
N GLY A 94 -7.53 2.04 -0.24
CA GLY A 94 -6.10 2.26 -0.03
C GLY A 94 -5.72 3.73 -0.17
N ARG A 95 -4.40 3.97 -0.24
CA ARG A 95 -3.83 5.29 -0.51
C ARG A 95 -3.54 5.39 -2.01
N GLY A 96 -3.71 6.58 -2.57
CA GLY A 96 -3.44 6.83 -3.98
C GLY A 96 -3.75 8.28 -4.36
N PHE A 97 -3.83 8.55 -5.65
CA PHE A 97 -4.07 9.89 -6.20
C PHE A 97 -4.99 9.79 -7.41
N LEU A 98 -5.58 10.92 -7.81
CA LEU A 98 -6.35 10.98 -9.05
C LEU A 98 -5.36 10.94 -10.22
N TRP A 99 -5.55 10.00 -11.13
CA TRP A 99 -4.72 9.93 -12.33
C TRP A 99 -5.14 11.02 -13.31
N ASP A 100 -4.16 11.74 -13.85
CA ASP A 100 -4.33 12.92 -14.71
C ASP A 100 -3.37 12.79 -15.90
N GLN A 101 -3.53 13.64 -16.92
CA GLN A 101 -2.62 13.71 -18.07
C GLN A 101 -1.15 13.92 -17.65
N ARG A 102 -0.90 14.68 -16.58
CA ARG A 102 0.44 14.93 -16.02
C ARG A 102 1.13 13.64 -15.56
N HIS A 103 0.39 12.71 -14.97
CA HIS A 103 0.92 11.42 -14.50
C HIS A 103 1.29 10.52 -15.69
N ALA A 104 0.45 10.51 -16.73
CA ALA A 104 0.74 9.81 -17.98
C ALA A 104 2.00 10.37 -18.68
N GLN A 105 2.15 11.70 -18.71
CA GLN A 105 3.33 12.35 -19.25
C GLN A 105 4.60 11.97 -18.46
N ARG A 106 4.58 12.04 -17.13
CA ARG A 106 5.71 11.65 -16.28
C ARG A 106 6.13 10.19 -16.52
N LEU A 107 5.15 9.29 -16.69
CA LEU A 107 5.41 7.89 -17.02
C LEU A 107 6.05 7.74 -18.41
N ALA A 108 5.60 8.51 -19.40
CA ALA A 108 6.19 8.53 -20.73
C ALA A 108 7.64 9.07 -20.70
N ASP A 109 7.89 10.13 -19.94
CA ASP A 109 9.23 10.71 -19.77
C ASP A 109 10.19 9.71 -19.10
N LEU A 110 9.69 8.93 -18.14
CA LEU A 110 10.43 7.84 -17.51
C LEU A 110 10.84 6.70 -18.46
N ASN A 111 10.07 6.48 -19.53
CA ASN A 111 10.37 5.47 -20.54
C ASN A 111 11.38 5.95 -21.59
N ARG A 112 11.73 7.25 -21.60
CA ARG A 112 12.79 7.79 -22.46
C ARG A 112 14.18 7.42 -21.94
N LYS A 113 15.22 7.59 -22.77
CA LYS A 113 16.61 7.27 -22.43
C LYS A 113 17.08 7.96 -21.14
N ASP A 114 16.65 9.21 -20.93
CA ASP A 114 17.01 10.04 -19.77
C ASP A 114 16.33 9.58 -18.46
N GLY A 115 15.24 8.81 -18.57
CA GLY A 115 14.49 8.29 -17.42
C GLY A 115 15.11 7.04 -16.77
N ARG A 116 16.07 6.37 -17.44
CA ARG A 116 16.64 5.10 -16.97
C ARG A 116 17.34 5.21 -15.61
N GLU A 117 18.05 6.31 -15.39
CA GLU A 117 18.72 6.58 -14.10
C GLU A 117 17.74 6.60 -12.93
N TYR A 118 16.48 6.98 -13.17
CA TYR A 118 15.44 7.06 -12.14
C TYR A 118 14.67 5.76 -11.94
N LYS A 119 14.86 4.76 -12.80
CA LYS A 119 14.31 3.41 -12.62
C LYS A 119 15.34 2.45 -12.04
N GLU A 120 16.58 2.55 -12.49
CA GLU A 120 17.65 1.66 -12.10
C GLU A 120 18.21 2.00 -10.71
N HIS A 121 18.59 0.96 -9.98
CA HIS A 121 19.26 1.14 -8.70
C HIS A 121 20.72 1.54 -8.89
N SER A 122 21.24 2.37 -7.98
CA SER A 122 22.64 2.79 -7.98
C SER A 122 23.61 1.61 -7.80
N LYS A 123 24.84 1.72 -8.32
CA LYS A 123 25.91 0.73 -8.10
C LYS A 123 26.16 0.45 -6.62
N LEU A 124 26.08 1.47 -5.76
CA LEU A 124 26.23 1.32 -4.31
C LEU A 124 25.12 0.45 -3.70
N PHE A 125 23.89 0.55 -4.20
CA PHE A 125 22.81 -0.32 -3.78
C PHE A 125 23.07 -1.77 -4.17
N LEU A 126 23.49 -2.02 -5.42
CA LEU A 126 23.82 -3.37 -5.87
C LEU A 126 24.98 -3.97 -5.07
N TRP A 127 26.01 -3.17 -4.80
CA TRP A 127 27.10 -3.55 -3.90
C TRP A 127 26.60 -3.90 -2.50
N ALA A 128 25.72 -3.07 -1.91
CA ALA A 128 25.14 -3.34 -0.60
C ALA A 128 24.32 -4.64 -0.57
N ARG A 129 23.56 -4.94 -1.63
CA ARG A 129 22.84 -6.22 -1.78
C ARG A 129 23.80 -7.40 -1.89
N SER A 130 24.88 -7.27 -2.65
CA SER A 130 25.92 -8.30 -2.76
C SER A 130 26.64 -8.51 -1.44
N PHE A 131 26.93 -7.44 -0.71
CA PHE A 131 27.53 -7.49 0.63
C PHE A 131 26.62 -8.22 1.63
N GLU A 132 25.32 -7.92 1.63
CA GLU A 132 24.31 -8.58 2.47
C GLU A 132 24.28 -10.09 2.22
N LEU A 133 24.25 -10.53 0.96
CA LEU A 133 24.27 -11.95 0.60
C LEU A 133 25.55 -12.66 1.08
N ASN A 134 26.70 -12.00 0.95
CA ASN A 134 27.98 -12.58 1.38
C ASN A 134 28.10 -12.68 2.91
N HIS A 135 27.36 -11.86 3.67
CA HIS A 135 27.49 -11.76 5.12
C HIS A 135 26.26 -12.23 5.91
N GLU A 136 25.22 -12.76 5.26
CA GLU A 136 23.94 -13.16 5.89
C GLU A 136 24.11 -14.16 7.05
N LYS A 137 25.18 -14.99 7.01
CA LYS A 137 25.47 -16.04 8.00
C LYS A 137 26.30 -15.54 9.19
N HIS A 138 26.86 -14.34 9.12
CA HIS A 138 27.70 -13.82 10.19
C HIS A 138 26.86 -13.19 11.31
N GLY A 139 27.07 -13.63 12.56
CA GLY A 139 26.31 -13.15 13.71
C GLY A 139 26.40 -11.64 13.96
N TRP A 140 27.54 -11.01 13.67
CA TRP A 140 27.71 -9.55 13.79
C TRP A 140 26.82 -8.79 12.79
N PHE A 141 26.61 -9.34 11.59
CA PHE A 141 25.81 -8.72 10.54
C PHE A 141 24.31 -8.85 10.87
N ILE A 142 23.89 -9.99 11.40
CA ILE A 142 22.54 -10.18 11.95
C ILE A 142 22.26 -9.17 13.08
N PHE A 143 23.22 -8.99 14.00
CA PHE A 143 23.12 -8.00 15.07
C PHE A 143 22.99 -6.58 14.50
N TYR A 144 23.80 -6.22 13.51
CA TYR A 144 23.73 -4.95 12.81
C TYR A 144 22.33 -4.70 12.21
N LEU A 145 21.78 -5.65 11.46
CA LEU A 145 20.45 -5.55 10.86
C LEU A 145 19.34 -5.38 11.92
N LYS A 146 19.45 -6.08 13.06
CA LYS A 146 18.50 -5.96 14.17
C LYS A 146 18.54 -4.58 14.83
N THR A 147 19.74 -4.03 15.03
CA THR A 147 19.92 -2.67 15.55
C THR A 147 19.38 -1.64 14.57
N TYR A 148 19.63 -1.83 13.27
CA TYR A 148 19.11 -0.98 12.21
C TYR A 148 17.57 -0.98 12.16
N GLY A 149 16.93 -2.16 12.28
CA GLY A 149 15.47 -2.27 12.39
C GLY A 149 14.88 -1.63 13.65
N SER A 150 15.58 -1.74 14.78
CA SER A 150 15.21 -1.07 16.03
C SER A 150 15.22 0.46 15.87
N LEU A 151 16.24 1.01 15.19
CA LEU A 151 16.31 2.45 14.89
C LEU A 151 15.13 2.92 14.05
N ILE A 152 14.78 2.21 12.96
CA ILE A 152 13.61 2.55 12.15
C ILE A 152 12.34 2.56 13.01
N THR A 153 12.18 1.59 13.91
CA THR A 153 11.03 1.51 14.82
C THR A 153 10.96 2.71 15.79
N ILE A 154 12.11 3.19 16.26
CA ILE A 154 12.19 4.42 17.08
C ILE A 154 11.81 5.64 16.24
N LEU A 155 12.33 5.76 15.03
CA LEU A 155 12.00 6.86 14.12
C LEU A 155 10.50 6.87 13.77
N ASP A 156 9.88 5.70 13.65
CA ASP A 156 8.43 5.55 13.42
C ASP A 156 7.60 6.11 14.58
N ARG A 157 8.05 5.91 15.82
CA ARG A 157 7.37 6.43 17.01
C ARG A 157 7.30 7.96 17.02
N TYR A 158 8.35 8.63 16.53
CA TYR A 158 8.47 10.09 16.54
C TYR A 158 8.23 10.72 15.16
N ASN A 159 7.62 9.98 14.23
CA ASN A 159 7.39 10.42 12.86
C ASN A 159 6.48 11.65 12.72
N TRP A 160 5.79 12.06 13.80
CA TRP A 160 5.01 13.30 13.85
C TRP A 160 5.88 14.56 13.82
N PHE A 161 7.14 14.48 14.25
CA PHE A 161 8.08 15.60 14.25
C PHE A 161 8.91 15.63 12.95
N PRO A 162 8.97 16.76 12.20
CA PRO A 162 9.53 16.80 10.85
C PRO A 162 10.99 16.31 10.70
N PRO A 163 11.93 16.61 11.63
CA PRO A 163 13.29 16.10 11.58
C PRO A 163 13.37 14.56 11.61
N PHE A 164 12.61 13.89 12.49
CA PHE A 164 12.58 12.43 12.55
C PHE A 164 11.98 11.82 11.28
N ARG A 165 11.00 12.48 10.66
CA ARG A 165 10.44 12.06 9.37
C ARG A 165 11.48 12.12 8.25
N ILE A 166 12.31 13.17 8.21
CA ILE A 166 13.40 13.30 7.24
C ILE A 166 14.45 12.23 7.51
N LEU A 167 14.85 12.03 8.77
CA LEU A 167 15.82 11.02 9.16
C LEU A 167 15.32 9.62 8.80
N LYS A 168 14.08 9.28 9.12
CA LYS A 168 13.43 8.03 8.70
C LYS A 168 13.51 7.85 7.19
N TRP A 169 13.19 8.89 6.42
CA TRP A 169 13.27 8.82 4.97
C TRP A 169 14.70 8.55 4.47
N ILE A 170 15.71 9.21 5.05
CA ILE A 170 17.13 8.95 4.71
C ILE A 170 17.51 7.50 5.01
N PHE A 171 17.17 7.00 6.20
CA PHE A 171 17.45 5.61 6.59
C PHE A 171 16.72 4.62 5.66
N LEU A 172 15.43 4.79 5.41
CA LEU A 172 14.66 3.89 4.52
C LEU A 172 15.18 3.88 3.08
N ASN A 173 15.73 5.00 2.60
CA ASN A 173 16.30 5.11 1.26
C ASN A 173 17.80 4.81 1.21
N SER A 174 18.40 4.46 2.35
CA SER A 174 19.79 4.02 2.37
C SER A 174 19.97 2.72 1.58
N PRO A 175 21.15 2.52 0.96
CA PRO A 175 21.49 1.27 0.27
C PRO A 175 21.36 0.01 1.14
N LEU A 176 21.46 0.18 2.46
CA LEU A 176 21.47 -0.88 3.46
C LEU A 176 20.06 -1.37 3.84
N THR A 177 19.02 -0.59 3.56
CA THR A 177 17.64 -0.97 3.88
C THR A 177 17.08 -1.90 2.82
N ASN A 178 16.77 -3.13 3.24
CA ASN A 178 15.97 -4.06 2.45
C ASN A 178 14.49 -3.85 2.75
N LEU A 179 13.73 -3.30 1.81
CA LEU A 179 12.28 -3.21 1.95
C LEU A 179 11.65 -4.54 1.49
N PRO A 180 10.54 -4.98 2.09
CA PRO A 180 9.85 -6.18 1.62
C PRO A 180 9.48 -6.02 0.15
N PRO A 181 9.50 -7.09 -0.66
CA PRO A 181 9.09 -7.04 -2.05
C PRO A 181 7.57 -6.84 -2.13
N VAL A 182 7.15 -5.60 -1.99
CA VAL A 182 5.81 -5.13 -2.36
C VAL A 182 5.77 -5.19 -3.89
N GLY A 183 5.05 -6.19 -4.42
CA GLY A 183 4.91 -6.35 -5.88
C GLY A 183 4.27 -5.13 -6.55
N GLY A 184 4.11 -5.20 -7.87
CA GLY A 184 3.66 -4.07 -8.68
C GLY A 184 4.83 -3.25 -9.22
N GLU A 185 4.50 -2.16 -9.90
CA GLU A 185 5.48 -1.34 -10.63
C GLU A 185 5.70 -0.02 -9.90
N PRO A 186 6.91 0.23 -9.34
CA PRO A 186 7.19 1.45 -8.58
C PRO A 186 6.94 2.72 -9.37
N SER A 187 7.22 2.72 -10.67
CA SER A 187 7.01 3.90 -11.52
C SER A 187 5.54 4.29 -11.62
N LEU A 188 4.61 3.32 -11.73
CA LEU A 188 3.16 3.59 -11.76
C LEU A 188 2.65 4.19 -10.45
N HIS A 189 3.18 3.73 -9.32
CA HIS A 189 2.81 4.28 -8.02
C HIS A 189 3.43 5.67 -7.79
N ALA A 190 4.68 5.86 -8.22
CA ALA A 190 5.46 7.00 -7.82
C ALA A 190 5.14 8.30 -8.58
N VAL A 191 4.57 8.22 -9.78
CA VAL A 191 4.28 9.40 -10.63
C VAL A 191 3.38 10.45 -9.96
N GLY A 192 2.53 10.06 -9.00
CA GLY A 192 1.68 10.99 -8.23
C GLY A 192 2.16 11.28 -6.81
N LEU A 193 3.32 10.79 -6.40
CA LEU A 193 3.87 11.05 -5.05
C LEU A 193 4.29 12.51 -4.85
N TYR A 194 4.49 13.25 -5.94
CA TYR A 194 4.83 14.67 -5.86
C TYR A 194 3.66 15.50 -5.32
N GLU A 195 2.43 15.22 -5.76
CA GLU A 195 1.19 15.77 -5.23
C GLU A 195 0.88 15.18 -3.85
N GLY A 196 1.24 13.91 -3.67
CA GLY A 196 1.02 13.15 -2.47
C GLY A 196 -0.23 12.29 -2.55
N GLU A 197 -0.31 11.33 -1.64
CA GLU A 197 -1.39 10.36 -1.62
C GLU A 197 -2.50 10.77 -0.66
N ARG A 198 -3.73 10.47 -1.07
CA ARG A 198 -4.96 10.61 -0.29
C ARG A 198 -5.66 9.26 -0.14
N PRO A 199 -6.54 9.09 0.85
CA PRO A 199 -7.43 7.94 0.91
C PRO A 199 -8.28 7.85 -0.36
N VAL A 200 -8.28 6.67 -0.98
CA VAL A 200 -9.12 6.32 -2.12
C VAL A 200 -10.25 5.44 -1.61
N ALA A 201 -11.48 5.79 -1.96
CA ALA A 201 -12.66 5.05 -1.59
C ALA A 201 -13.71 5.10 -2.71
N VAL A 202 -14.52 4.06 -2.80
CA VAL A 202 -15.68 4.00 -3.70
C VAL A 202 -16.97 4.22 -2.92
N ASN A 203 -18.04 4.64 -3.60
CA ASN A 203 -19.34 4.74 -2.95
C ASN A 203 -19.88 3.35 -2.67
N ILE A 204 -20.42 3.11 -1.47
CA ILE A 204 -21.01 1.81 -1.16
C ILE A 204 -22.22 1.53 -2.05
N ALA A 205 -22.99 2.57 -2.40
CA ALA A 205 -24.11 2.47 -3.34
C ALA A 205 -23.69 1.90 -4.72
N ASP A 206 -22.46 2.14 -5.17
CA ASP A 206 -21.97 1.69 -6.46
C ASP A 206 -21.67 0.17 -6.47
N ARG A 207 -21.57 -0.47 -5.29
CA ARG A 207 -21.23 -1.90 -5.16
C ARG A 207 -22.32 -2.84 -5.69
N VAL A 208 -23.54 -2.35 -5.89
CA VAL A 208 -24.62 -3.11 -6.53
C VAL A 208 -24.22 -3.50 -7.97
N GLY A 209 -23.35 -2.72 -8.62
CA GLY A 209 -22.78 -3.04 -9.94
C GLY A 209 -21.73 -4.15 -9.94
N HIS A 210 -21.47 -4.79 -8.80
CA HIS A 210 -20.41 -5.77 -8.59
C HIS A 210 -19.00 -5.21 -8.83
N THR A 211 -17.96 -5.96 -8.43
CA THR A 211 -16.57 -5.53 -8.59
C THR A 211 -15.70 -6.71 -8.97
N LEU A 212 -14.96 -6.55 -10.06
CA LEU A 212 -13.98 -7.52 -10.52
C LEU A 212 -12.57 -7.04 -10.16
N VAL A 213 -11.86 -7.83 -9.36
CA VAL A 213 -10.46 -7.56 -9.00
C VAL A 213 -9.56 -8.51 -9.78
N LEU A 214 -8.79 -7.95 -10.72
CA LEU A 214 -7.84 -8.69 -11.53
C LEU A 214 -6.40 -8.51 -11.03
N GLY A 215 -5.58 -9.54 -11.20
CA GLY A 215 -4.16 -9.49 -10.90
C GLY A 215 -3.53 -10.88 -10.87
N THR A 216 -2.21 -10.97 -10.95
CA THR A 216 -1.46 -12.24 -10.87
C THR A 216 -1.33 -12.71 -9.41
N THR A 217 -0.72 -13.86 -9.17
CA THR A 217 -0.46 -14.35 -7.80
C THR A 217 0.50 -13.40 -7.06
N ARG A 218 0.33 -13.25 -5.74
CA ARG A 218 1.17 -12.41 -4.86
C ARG A 218 1.18 -10.89 -5.12
N VAL A 219 0.26 -10.35 -5.94
CA VAL A 219 0.15 -8.89 -6.18
C VAL A 219 -0.76 -8.15 -5.19
N GLY A 220 -1.28 -8.83 -4.17
CA GLY A 220 -2.10 -8.20 -3.12
C GLY A 220 -3.61 -8.42 -3.21
N LYS A 221 -4.10 -9.32 -4.08
CA LYS A 221 -5.55 -9.64 -4.16
C LYS A 221 -6.15 -10.05 -2.82
N THR A 222 -5.50 -10.97 -2.09
CA THR A 222 -5.96 -11.40 -0.75
C THR A 222 -5.94 -10.24 0.24
N ARG A 223 -4.91 -9.38 0.20
CA ARG A 223 -4.82 -8.20 1.09
C ARG A 223 -5.91 -7.18 0.81
N LEU A 224 -6.27 -6.97 -0.46
CA LEU A 224 -7.44 -6.16 -0.79
C LEU A 224 -8.72 -6.81 -0.26
N ALA A 225 -8.92 -8.11 -0.47
CA ALA A 225 -10.07 -8.84 0.06
C ALA A 225 -10.18 -8.71 1.58
N GLU A 226 -9.09 -8.93 2.32
CA GLU A 226 -9.02 -8.72 3.78
C GLU A 226 -9.47 -7.31 4.17
N LEU A 227 -9.01 -6.27 3.46
CA LEU A 227 -9.37 -4.89 3.72
C LEU A 227 -10.86 -4.64 3.51
N LEU A 228 -11.44 -5.14 2.42
CA LEU A 228 -12.85 -4.97 2.09
C LEU A 228 -13.75 -5.75 3.07
N ILE A 229 -13.43 -7.03 3.31
CA ILE A 229 -14.17 -7.91 4.21
C ILE A 229 -14.17 -7.37 5.64
N THR A 230 -13.01 -6.90 6.12
CA THR A 230 -12.90 -6.32 7.47
C THR A 230 -13.82 -5.11 7.62
N GLN A 231 -13.84 -4.21 6.63
CA GLN A 231 -14.74 -3.05 6.65
C GLN A 231 -16.21 -3.48 6.66
N ASP A 232 -16.58 -4.48 5.87
CA ASP A 232 -17.97 -4.97 5.79
C ASP A 232 -18.42 -5.61 7.12
N ILE A 233 -17.55 -6.40 7.75
CA ILE A 233 -17.82 -6.98 9.08
C ILE A 233 -18.05 -5.87 10.11
N TYR A 234 -17.21 -4.83 10.12
CA TYR A 234 -17.34 -3.69 11.05
C TYR A 234 -18.56 -2.80 10.77
N ARG A 235 -19.07 -2.77 9.55
CA ARG A 235 -20.32 -2.07 9.21
C ARG A 235 -21.57 -2.83 9.61
N GLY A 236 -21.45 -4.06 10.09
CA GLY A 236 -22.61 -4.91 10.42
C GLY A 236 -23.18 -5.67 9.23
N GLU A 237 -22.51 -5.66 8.07
CA GLU A 237 -22.98 -6.32 6.86
C GLU A 237 -22.90 -7.84 6.98
N VAL A 238 -23.68 -8.56 6.16
CA VAL A 238 -23.52 -10.00 5.95
C VAL A 238 -22.41 -10.22 4.93
N VAL A 239 -21.40 -11.00 5.31
CA VAL A 239 -20.24 -11.28 4.45
C VAL A 239 -20.12 -12.79 4.26
N ILE A 240 -20.16 -13.22 3.00
CA ILE A 240 -19.93 -14.61 2.60
C ILE A 240 -18.65 -14.64 1.76
N VAL A 241 -17.71 -15.50 2.15
CA VAL A 241 -16.40 -15.60 1.49
C VAL A 241 -16.21 -17.04 1.02
N PHE A 242 -15.95 -17.19 -0.27
CA PHE A 242 -15.51 -18.45 -0.86
C PHE A 242 -14.02 -18.36 -1.12
N ASP A 243 -13.23 -19.11 -0.36
CA ASP A 243 -11.79 -19.19 -0.55
C ASP A 243 -11.37 -20.61 -0.97
N PRO A 244 -11.20 -20.85 -2.29
CA PRO A 244 -10.79 -22.16 -2.77
C PRO A 244 -9.34 -22.51 -2.41
N LYS A 245 -8.55 -21.55 -1.88
CA LYS A 245 -7.14 -21.78 -1.54
C LYS A 245 -6.94 -22.24 -0.10
N GLY A 246 -7.92 -22.01 0.78
CA GLY A 246 -7.78 -22.29 2.20
C GLY A 246 -6.73 -21.40 2.88
N ASP A 247 -6.73 -20.10 2.58
CA ASP A 247 -5.83 -19.11 3.17
C ASP A 247 -6.17 -18.90 4.66
N ALA A 248 -5.31 -19.46 5.53
CA ALA A 248 -5.48 -19.37 6.98
C ALA A 248 -5.41 -17.92 7.49
N ASP A 249 -4.60 -17.06 6.87
CA ASP A 249 -4.49 -15.65 7.28
C ASP A 249 -5.81 -14.92 7.04
N LEU A 250 -6.49 -15.20 5.92
CA LEU A 250 -7.80 -14.63 5.61
C LEU A 250 -8.85 -15.07 6.64
N LEU A 251 -8.89 -16.37 6.97
CA LEU A 251 -9.81 -16.90 7.98
C LEU A 251 -9.57 -16.27 9.36
N ILE A 252 -8.31 -16.22 9.80
CA ILE A 252 -7.92 -15.59 11.08
C ILE A 252 -8.32 -14.11 11.09
N ARG A 253 -8.17 -13.41 9.95
CA ARG A 253 -8.55 -12.00 9.83
C ARG A 253 -10.06 -11.82 9.99
N MET A 254 -10.86 -12.65 9.33
CA MET A 254 -12.32 -12.62 9.45
C MET A 254 -12.79 -12.92 10.87
N TYR A 255 -12.24 -13.98 11.49
CA TYR A 255 -12.55 -14.33 12.88
C TYR A 255 -12.18 -13.19 13.84
N GLY A 256 -10.98 -12.62 13.68
CA GLY A 256 -10.52 -11.49 14.48
C GLY A 256 -11.39 -10.24 14.34
N ALA A 257 -11.83 -9.92 13.11
CA ALA A 257 -12.75 -8.82 12.85
C ALA A 257 -14.13 -9.08 13.48
N ALA A 258 -14.67 -10.29 13.32
CA ALA A 258 -15.96 -10.69 13.93
C ALA A 258 -15.92 -10.59 15.46
N LYS A 259 -14.82 -11.05 16.09
CA LYS A 259 -14.58 -10.91 17.54
C LYS A 259 -14.58 -9.46 17.99
N LYS A 260 -13.87 -8.59 17.27
CA LYS A 260 -13.81 -7.16 17.60
C LYS A 260 -15.14 -6.44 17.37
N ALA A 261 -15.91 -6.88 16.38
CA ALA A 261 -17.24 -6.37 16.11
C ALA A 261 -18.30 -6.89 17.09
N GLY A 262 -17.96 -7.81 18.01
CA GLY A 262 -18.94 -8.45 18.91
C GLY A 262 -19.91 -9.39 18.17
N ARG A 263 -19.49 -9.96 17.03
CA ARG A 263 -20.33 -10.77 16.14
C ARG A 263 -19.86 -12.23 16.03
N LEU A 264 -19.15 -12.75 17.03
CA LEU A 264 -18.66 -14.14 17.01
C LEU A 264 -19.78 -15.17 16.93
N ASP A 265 -20.93 -14.90 17.56
CA ASP A 265 -22.08 -15.80 17.55
C ASP A 265 -22.68 -15.98 16.13
N ASN A 266 -22.33 -15.08 15.21
CA ASN A 266 -22.74 -15.11 13.81
C ASN A 266 -21.61 -15.55 12.85
N PHE A 267 -20.47 -16.02 13.37
CA PHE A 267 -19.33 -16.44 12.57
C PHE A 267 -19.40 -17.95 12.29
N TYR A 268 -19.58 -18.31 11.01
CA TYR A 268 -19.61 -19.69 10.56
C TYR A 268 -18.46 -19.95 9.59
N CYS A 269 -17.70 -21.01 9.82
CA CYS A 269 -16.66 -21.49 8.92
C CYS A 269 -17.07 -22.86 8.40
N PHE A 270 -17.11 -23.06 7.08
CA PHE A 270 -17.29 -24.38 6.48
C PHE A 270 -15.98 -24.81 5.83
N HIS A 271 -15.39 -25.92 6.30
CA HIS A 271 -14.10 -26.40 5.81
C HIS A 271 -14.08 -27.92 5.66
N LEU A 272 -13.82 -28.41 4.44
CA LEU A 272 -13.87 -29.84 4.12
C LEU A 272 -12.75 -30.66 4.78
N GLY A 273 -11.58 -30.05 5.00
CA GLY A 273 -10.42 -30.72 5.60
C GLY A 273 -10.35 -30.69 7.13
N PHE A 274 -11.23 -29.94 7.81
CA PHE A 274 -11.24 -29.80 9.28
C PHE A 274 -12.68 -29.90 9.81
N PRO A 275 -13.32 -31.08 9.72
CA PRO A 275 -14.73 -31.26 10.07
C PRO A 275 -15.08 -30.86 11.51
N GLU A 276 -14.13 -31.03 12.44
CA GLU A 276 -14.26 -30.68 13.86
C GLU A 276 -14.36 -29.17 14.12
N LEU A 277 -13.82 -28.34 13.22
CA LEU A 277 -13.92 -26.88 13.27
C LEU A 277 -14.98 -26.32 12.31
N SER A 278 -15.52 -27.17 11.43
CA SER A 278 -16.47 -26.78 10.39
C SER A 278 -17.91 -26.74 10.93
N ALA A 279 -18.65 -25.74 10.50
CA ALA A 279 -20.10 -25.73 10.55
C ALA A 279 -20.64 -26.93 9.77
N ARG A 280 -21.77 -27.46 10.25
CA ARG A 280 -22.51 -28.53 9.57
C ARG A 280 -23.35 -27.91 8.45
N TYR A 281 -23.33 -28.55 7.30
CA TYR A 281 -24.11 -28.12 6.15
C TYR A 281 -24.96 -29.28 5.64
N ASN A 282 -26.24 -29.02 5.42
CA ASN A 282 -27.15 -29.93 4.73
C ASN A 282 -27.83 -29.18 3.58
N PRO A 283 -27.44 -29.42 2.31
CA PRO A 283 -27.99 -28.72 1.15
C PRO A 283 -29.47 -29.03 0.88
N VAL A 284 -30.01 -30.08 1.48
CA VAL A 284 -31.37 -30.57 1.22
C VAL A 284 -32.30 -30.43 2.42
N SER A 285 -31.82 -29.93 3.57
CA SER A 285 -32.68 -29.75 4.74
C SER A 285 -33.66 -28.59 4.62
N SER A 286 -33.27 -27.52 3.92
CA SER A 286 -34.08 -26.31 3.76
C SER A 286 -34.70 -26.27 2.36
N PHE A 287 -36.01 -26.51 2.28
CA PHE A 287 -36.79 -26.46 1.04
C PHE A 287 -38.17 -25.86 1.33
N THR A 288 -38.73 -25.13 0.36
CA THR A 288 -40.13 -24.67 0.44
C THR A 288 -41.06 -25.68 -0.22
N ARG A 289 -40.60 -26.33 -1.29
CA ARG A 289 -41.30 -27.41 -1.99
C ARG A 289 -40.50 -28.70 -1.93
N ILE A 290 -41.17 -29.83 -1.71
CA ILE A 290 -40.53 -31.17 -1.64
C ILE A 290 -39.71 -31.48 -2.90
N THR A 291 -40.17 -30.99 -4.05
CA THR A 291 -39.50 -31.10 -5.35
C THR A 291 -38.11 -30.46 -5.37
N GLU A 292 -37.81 -29.50 -4.48
CA GLU A 292 -36.48 -28.89 -4.40
C GLU A 292 -35.41 -29.89 -3.93
N VAL A 293 -35.77 -30.85 -3.08
CA VAL A 293 -34.85 -31.91 -2.64
C VAL A 293 -34.43 -32.75 -3.85
N ALA A 294 -35.41 -33.23 -4.62
CA ALA A 294 -35.18 -33.98 -5.84
C ALA A 294 -34.42 -33.17 -6.89
N ASN A 295 -34.77 -31.89 -7.09
CA ASN A 295 -34.09 -30.99 -8.03
C ASN A 295 -32.62 -30.79 -7.68
N ARG A 296 -32.29 -30.50 -6.41
CA ARG A 296 -30.91 -30.24 -5.97
C ARG A 296 -30.03 -31.49 -6.10
N ILE A 297 -30.57 -32.67 -5.81
CA ILE A 297 -29.87 -33.94 -5.99
C ILE A 297 -29.68 -34.24 -7.48
N ALA A 298 -30.74 -34.16 -8.30
CA ALA A 298 -30.67 -34.47 -9.71
C ALA A 298 -29.81 -33.49 -10.52
N GLN A 299 -29.72 -32.20 -10.14
CA GLN A 299 -28.89 -31.21 -10.82
C GLN A 299 -27.39 -31.55 -10.82
N SER A 300 -26.92 -32.28 -9.81
CA SER A 300 -25.55 -32.78 -9.76
C SER A 300 -25.26 -33.91 -10.76
N LEU A 301 -26.29 -34.50 -11.37
CA LEU A 301 -26.17 -35.59 -12.33
C LEU A 301 -26.06 -35.07 -13.78
N PRO A 302 -25.22 -35.70 -14.62
CA PRO A 302 -25.07 -35.34 -16.04
C PRO A 302 -26.41 -35.46 -16.78
N GLY A 303 -26.70 -34.46 -17.62
CA GLY A 303 -28.01 -34.32 -18.29
C GLY A 303 -28.10 -34.86 -19.72
N GLU A 304 -27.03 -35.47 -20.24
CA GLU A 304 -26.95 -35.85 -21.66
C GLU A 304 -26.90 -37.38 -21.86
N GLY A 305 -27.47 -37.84 -22.98
CA GLY A 305 -27.45 -39.24 -23.41
C GLY A 305 -28.22 -40.18 -22.48
N GLN A 306 -27.73 -41.42 -22.31
CA GLN A 306 -28.35 -42.43 -21.43
C GLN A 306 -28.42 -41.99 -19.95
N SER A 307 -27.59 -41.02 -19.56
CA SER A 307 -27.56 -40.41 -18.23
C SER A 307 -28.83 -39.61 -17.89
N ALA A 308 -29.56 -39.12 -18.90
CA ALA A 308 -30.79 -38.34 -18.70
C ALA A 308 -31.93 -39.21 -18.14
N ALA A 309 -32.11 -40.43 -18.64
CA ALA A 309 -33.12 -41.36 -18.13
C ALA A 309 -32.85 -41.75 -16.67
N PHE A 310 -31.57 -41.90 -16.30
CA PHE A 310 -31.15 -42.15 -14.92
C PHE A 310 -31.40 -40.94 -14.02
N LYS A 311 -31.09 -39.73 -14.49
CA LYS A 311 -31.37 -38.48 -13.77
C LYS A 311 -32.87 -38.28 -13.50
N ASP A 312 -33.73 -38.56 -14.48
CA ASP A 312 -35.19 -38.48 -14.34
C ASP A 312 -35.74 -39.55 -13.40
N PHE A 313 -35.18 -40.77 -13.44
CA PHE A 313 -35.50 -41.83 -12.49
C PHE A 313 -35.13 -41.43 -11.05
N VAL A 314 -33.91 -40.94 -10.81
CA VAL A 314 -33.46 -40.48 -9.49
C VAL A 314 -34.32 -39.33 -8.99
N TRP A 315 -34.66 -38.38 -9.86
CA TRP A 315 -35.54 -37.28 -9.50
C TRP A 315 -36.92 -37.78 -9.06
N ARG A 316 -37.53 -38.69 -9.83
CA ARG A 316 -38.83 -39.29 -9.48
C ARG A 316 -38.78 -40.06 -8.17
N TYR A 317 -37.72 -40.83 -7.93
CA TYR A 317 -37.57 -41.65 -6.73
C TYR A 317 -37.40 -40.81 -5.45
N VAL A 318 -36.66 -39.70 -5.54
CA VAL A 318 -36.45 -38.77 -4.41
C VAL A 318 -37.68 -37.88 -4.17
N ASN A 319 -38.51 -37.66 -5.19
CA ASN A 319 -39.70 -36.81 -5.12
C ASN A 319 -40.96 -37.56 -4.64
N VAL A 320 -40.82 -38.60 -3.82
CA VAL A 320 -41.91 -39.38 -3.22
C VAL A 320 -41.99 -39.08 -1.72
#